data_AF-A0A2Z2MGS8-F1
#
_entry.id   AF-A0A2Z2MGS8-F1
#
_cell.length_a   1.000
_cell.length_b   1.000
_cell.length_c   1.000
_cell.angle_alpha   90.00
_cell.angle_beta   90.00
_cell.angle_gamma   90.00
#
_symmetry.space_group_name_H-M   'P 1'
#
loop_
_entity.id
_entity.type
_entity.pdbx_description
1 polymer ?
#
loop_
_entity_poly.entity_id
_entity_poly.type
_entity_poly.pdbx_seq_one_letter_code
_entity_poly.pdbx_strand_id
1 'polypeptide(L)'
;MERWRLTGYAIPATTAFLLVVALRMGNVALAFGVLAAAIAVSFLYADWLKKRGEIISDERTLRIEEIASRRTLQVLVLALAFLVVVLSILSEKNSSLRSAYYLATGLMVLVSVLKLGLKHHYARVM
;
A
#
# COMPACT_ATOMS: atom_id res chain seq x y z
N MET A 1 -23.56 -14.88 8.48
CA MET A 1 -22.49 -13.94 8.07
C MET A 1 -21.13 -14.60 8.37
N GLU A 2 -20.01 -14.02 7.94
CA GLU A 2 -18.71 -14.04 8.68
C GLU A 2 -17.50 -14.92 8.28
N ARG A 3 -17.57 -16.10 7.63
CA ARG A 3 -16.30 -16.88 7.43
C ARG A 3 -15.29 -16.19 6.51
N TRP A 4 -15.73 -15.55 5.42
CA TRP A 4 -14.84 -14.87 4.48
C TRP A 4 -14.31 -13.51 4.98
N ARG A 5 -15.09 -12.83 5.83
CA ARG A 5 -14.61 -11.61 6.50
C ARG A 5 -13.49 -11.94 7.47
N LEU A 6 -13.64 -13.04 8.23
CA LEU A 6 -12.60 -13.53 9.14
C LEU A 6 -11.28 -13.86 8.42
N THR A 7 -11.33 -14.56 7.27
CA THR A 7 -10.11 -14.81 6.47
C THR A 7 -9.53 -13.52 5.88
N GLY A 8 -10.37 -12.57 5.49
CA GLY A 8 -9.92 -11.24 5.04
C GLY A 8 -9.17 -10.45 6.12
N TYR A 9 -9.57 -10.57 7.39
CA TYR A 9 -8.85 -9.97 8.53
C TYR A 9 -7.66 -10.81 9.02
N ALA A 10 -7.66 -12.12 8.77
CA ALA A 10 -6.56 -13.00 9.16
C ALA A 10 -5.28 -12.67 8.40
N ILE A 11 -5.34 -12.43 7.09
CA ILE A 11 -4.17 -12.10 6.25
C ILE A 11 -3.39 -10.88 6.78
N PRO A 12 -4.00 -9.71 7.03
CA PRO A 12 -3.28 -8.56 7.57
C PRO A 12 -2.81 -8.79 9.02
N ALA A 13 -3.59 -9.51 9.84
CA ALA A 13 -3.19 -9.82 11.22
C ALA A 13 -1.95 -10.72 11.27
N THR A 14 -1.90 -11.79 10.46
CA THR A 14 -0.74 -12.68 10.37
C THR A 14 0.46 -11.95 9.77
N THR A 15 0.24 -11.10 8.78
CA THR A 15 1.30 -10.30 8.16
C THR A 15 1.92 -9.34 9.18
N ALA A 16 1.09 -8.63 9.95
CA ALA A 16 1.55 -7.74 11.00
C ALA A 16 2.36 -8.47 12.07
N PHE A 17 1.89 -9.64 12.51
CA PHE A 17 2.61 -10.48 13.48
C PHE A 17 3.98 -10.92 12.94
N LEU A 18 4.03 -11.46 11.72
CA LEU A 18 5.28 -11.90 11.09
C LEU A 18 6.25 -10.74 10.84
N LEU A 19 5.76 -9.55 10.48
CA LEU A 19 6.57 -8.35 10.35
C LEU A 19 7.20 -7.93 11.68
N VAL A 20 6.44 -7.95 12.78
CA VAL A 20 6.96 -7.63 14.11
C VAL A 20 8.07 -8.60 14.50
N VAL A 21 7.89 -9.89 14.23
CA VAL A 21 8.93 -10.90 14.48
C VAL A 21 10.17 -10.65 13.62
N ALA A 22 9.99 -10.41 12.31
CA ALA A 22 11.08 -10.14 11.38
C ALA A 22 11.91 -8.91 11.78
N LEU A 23 11.23 -7.83 12.18
CA LEU A 23 11.86 -6.60 12.63
C LEU A 23 12.60 -6.78 13.96
N ARG A 24 12.03 -7.56 14.91
CA ARG A 24 12.72 -7.90 16.17
C ARG A 24 14.00 -8.70 15.96
N MET A 25 14.04 -9.54 14.92
CA MET A 25 15.25 -10.29 14.55
C MET A 25 16.29 -9.43 13.81
N GLY A 26 15.98 -8.17 13.48
CA GLY A 26 16.85 -7.30 12.70
C GLY A 26 17.06 -7.76 11.25
N ASN A 27 16.29 -8.74 10.77
CA ASN A 27 16.49 -9.32 9.45
C ASN A 27 15.60 -8.62 8.41
N VAL A 28 16.21 -7.64 7.74
CA VAL A 28 15.57 -6.82 6.70
C VAL A 28 15.09 -7.69 5.53
N ALA A 29 15.88 -8.68 5.11
CA ALA A 29 15.50 -9.58 4.01
C ALA A 29 14.25 -10.39 4.34
N LEU A 30 14.13 -10.85 5.59
CA LEU A 30 12.95 -11.58 6.07
C LEU A 30 11.72 -10.67 6.12
N ALA A 31 11.86 -9.42 6.56
CA ALA A 31 10.75 -8.46 6.57
C ALA A 31 10.22 -8.18 5.15
N PHE A 32 11.11 -8.00 4.17
CA PHE A 32 10.71 -7.87 2.77
C PHE A 32 10.09 -9.16 2.20
N GLY A 33 10.60 -10.32 2.59
CA GLY A 33 10.03 -11.62 2.20
C GLY A 33 8.60 -11.81 2.71
N VAL A 34 8.34 -11.45 3.97
CA VAL A 34 6.99 -11.47 4.55
C VAL A 34 6.05 -10.53 3.82
N LEU A 35 6.49 -9.31 3.49
CA LEU A 35 5.70 -8.35 2.72
C LEU A 35 5.37 -8.89 1.32
N ALA A 36 6.35 -9.42 0.59
CA ALA A 36 6.14 -9.98 -0.74
C ALA A 36 5.15 -11.16 -0.72
N ALA A 37 5.29 -12.06 0.26
CA ALA A 37 4.38 -13.18 0.44
C ALA A 37 2.95 -12.72 0.77
N ALA A 38 2.80 -11.74 1.67
CA ALA A 38 1.50 -11.19 2.03
C ALA A 38 0.80 -10.54 0.84
N ILE A 39 1.55 -9.81 0.00
CA ILE A 39 1.03 -9.22 -1.24
C ILE A 39 0.53 -10.34 -2.17
N ALA A 40 1.35 -11.36 -2.42
CA ALA A 40 0.99 -12.47 -3.30
C ALA A 40 -0.27 -13.21 -2.81
N VAL A 41 -0.33 -13.53 -1.51
CA VAL A 41 -1.48 -14.20 -0.89
C VAL A 41 -2.74 -13.33 -0.99
N SER A 42 -2.62 -12.01 -0.78
CA SER A 42 -3.76 -11.09 -0.91
C SER A 42 -4.30 -11.05 -2.33
N PHE A 43 -3.42 -11.01 -3.34
CA PHE A 43 -3.83 -11.06 -4.75
C PHE A 43 -4.50 -12.38 -5.11
N LEU A 44 -3.94 -13.51 -4.66
CA LEU A 44 -4.52 -14.83 -4.90
C LEU A 44 -5.89 -14.97 -4.23
N TYR A 45 -6.05 -14.46 -3.01
CA TYR A 45 -7.33 -14.45 -2.30
C TYR A 45 -8.39 -13.60 -3.02
N ALA A 46 -8.00 -12.42 -3.50
CA ALA A 46 -8.88 -11.55 -4.27
C ALA A 46 -9.32 -12.19 -5.60
N ASP A 47 -8.39 -12.79 -6.35
CA ASP A 47 -8.71 -13.48 -7.61
C ASP A 47 -9.62 -14.69 -7.38
N TRP A 48 -9.38 -15.42 -6.30
CA TRP A 48 -10.21 -16.55 -5.90
C TRP A 48 -11.65 -16.15 -5.52
N LEU A 49 -11.81 -15.05 -4.78
CA LEU A 49 -13.12 -14.45 -4.49
C LEU A 49 -13.84 -14.00 -5.76
N LYS A 50 -13.09 -13.40 -6.70
CA LYS A 50 -13.63 -12.96 -8.00
C LYS A 50 -14.15 -14.14 -8.83
N LYS A 51 -13.41 -15.25 -8.88
CA LYS A 51 -13.81 -16.48 -9.59
C LYS A 51 -15.07 -17.14 -9.02
N ARG A 52 -15.38 -16.92 -7.74
CA ARG A 52 -16.62 -17.42 -7.11
C ARG A 52 -17.87 -16.58 -7.44
N GLY A 53 -17.72 -15.45 -8.12
CA GLY A 53 -18.85 -14.55 -8.42
C GLY A 53 -19.36 -13.78 -7.19
N GLU A 54 -18.64 -13.81 -6.05
CA GLU A 54 -19.01 -13.01 -4.86
C GLU A 54 -18.70 -11.52 -5.04
N ILE A 55 -17.85 -11.17 -6.01
CA ILE A 55 -17.54 -9.78 -6.38
C ILE A 55 -18.27 -9.45 -7.67
N ILE A 56 -19.43 -8.81 -7.56
CA ILE A 56 -20.16 -8.26 -8.71
C ILE A 56 -19.50 -6.93 -9.10
N SER A 57 -18.54 -7.00 -10.03
CA SER A 57 -17.93 -5.82 -10.64
C SER A 57 -18.82 -5.30 -11.75
N ASP A 58 -19.86 -4.55 -11.39
CA ASP A 58 -20.62 -3.72 -12.33
C ASP A 58 -19.76 -2.50 -12.75
N GLU A 59 -20.07 -1.89 -13.90
CA GLU A 59 -19.38 -0.68 -14.39
C GLU A 59 -19.45 0.45 -13.36
N ARG A 60 -20.55 0.53 -12.61
CA ARG A 60 -20.72 1.50 -11.51
C ARG A 60 -19.72 1.27 -10.38
N THR A 61 -19.53 0.01 -9.97
CA THR A 61 -18.58 -0.35 -8.91
C THR A 61 -17.15 -0.02 -9.34
N LEU A 62 -16.79 -0.31 -10.60
CA LEU A 62 -15.48 0.02 -11.16
C LEU A 62 -15.20 1.53 -11.16
N ARG A 63 -16.17 2.36 -11.56
CA ARG A 63 -16.01 3.82 -11.51
C ARG A 63 -15.84 4.34 -10.08
N ILE A 64 -16.55 3.76 -9.10
CA ILE A 64 -16.41 4.14 -7.70
C ILE A 64 -15.02 3.77 -7.17
N GLU A 65 -14.53 2.56 -7.44
CA GLU A 65 -13.19 2.12 -7.06
C GLU A 65 -12.11 3.02 -7.68
N GLU A 66 -12.29 3.43 -8.94
CA GLU A 66 -11.37 4.34 -9.61
C GLU A 66 -11.32 5.73 -8.93
N ILE A 67 -12.49 6.32 -8.66
CA ILE A 67 -12.58 7.62 -7.97
C ILE A 67 -11.99 7.52 -6.57
N ALA A 68 -12.29 6.45 -5.84
CA ALA A 68 -11.75 6.18 -4.52
C ALA A 68 -10.21 6.04 -4.56
N SER A 69 -9.68 5.26 -5.51
CA SER A 69 -8.24 5.09 -5.71
C SER A 69 -7.53 6.41 -6.02
N ARG A 70 -8.08 7.24 -6.93
CA ARG A 70 -7.55 8.57 -7.24
C ARG A 70 -7.50 9.48 -6.01
N ARG A 71 -8.55 9.46 -5.18
CA ARG A 71 -8.63 10.25 -3.93
C ARG A 71 -7.65 9.74 -2.88
N THR A 72 -7.54 8.43 -2.69
CA THR A 72 -6.59 7.82 -1.75
C THR A 72 -5.15 8.16 -2.12
N LEU A 73 -4.77 8.07 -3.40
CA LEU A 73 -3.45 8.50 -3.86
C LEU A 73 -3.20 9.99 -3.65
N GLN A 74 -4.22 10.84 -3.82
CA GLN A 74 -4.10 12.27 -3.55
C GLN A 74 -3.84 12.55 -2.06
N VAL A 75 -4.59 11.91 -1.17
CA VAL A 75 -4.40 12.05 0.29
C VAL A 75 -3.04 11.49 0.71
N LEU A 76 -2.62 10.36 0.16
CA LEU A 76 -1.31 9.76 0.44
C LEU A 76 -0.16 10.68 0.03
N VAL A 77 -0.23 11.31 -1.15
CA VAL A 77 0.79 12.28 -1.60
C VAL A 77 0.83 13.49 -0.67
N LEU A 78 -0.33 14.01 -0.23
CA LEU A 78 -0.38 15.12 0.72
C LEU A 78 0.23 14.75 2.08
N ALA A 79 -0.10 13.56 2.59
CA ALA A 79 0.47 13.06 3.84
C ALA A 79 1.99 12.87 3.74
N LEU A 80 2.48 12.30 2.63
CA LEU A 80 3.91 12.16 2.36
C LEU A 80 4.61 13.51 2.23
N ALA A 81 3.99 14.49 1.56
CA ALA A 81 4.55 15.83 1.44
C ALA A 81 4.73 16.48 2.83
N PHE A 82 3.74 16.37 3.71
CA PHE A 82 3.85 16.86 5.08
C PHE A 82 4.96 16.14 5.85
N LEU A 83 5.02 14.81 5.71
CA LEU A 83 6.01 13.97 6.38
C LEU A 83 7.45 14.26 5.91
N VAL A 84 7.64 14.53 4.61
CA VAL A 84 8.94 14.94 4.04
C VAL A 84 9.37 16.30 4.59
N VAL A 85 8.46 17.29 4.66
CA VAL A 85 8.78 18.62 5.22
C VAL A 85 9.19 18.51 6.69
N VAL A 86 8.42 17.78 7.49
CA VAL A 86 8.72 17.55 8.91
C VAL A 86 10.06 16.83 9.08
N LEU A 87 10.28 15.74 8.33
CA LEU A 87 11.54 15.00 8.39
C LEU A 87 12.73 15.81 7.90
N SER A 88 12.55 16.70 6.92
CA SER A 88 13.62 17.60 6.46
C SER A 88 14.14 18.44 7.63
N ILE A 89 13.25 19.13 8.34
CA ILE A 89 13.59 19.99 9.49
C ILE A 89 14.19 19.17 10.63
N LEU A 90 13.63 17.99 10.92
CA LEU A 90 14.11 17.14 12.02
C LEU A 90 15.45 16.46 11.70
N SER A 91 15.72 16.15 10.44
CA SER A 91 16.96 15.49 10.00
C SER A 91 18.20 16.37 10.10
N GLU A 92 18.03 17.70 10.11
CA GLU A 92 19.11 18.65 10.37
C GLU A 92 19.59 18.56 11.82
N LYS A 93 18.68 18.29 12.76
CA LYS A 93 18.98 18.18 14.19
C LYS A 93 19.44 16.77 14.59
N ASN A 94 18.98 15.74 13.89
CA ASN A 94 19.29 14.34 14.19
C ASN A 94 19.68 13.57 12.93
N SER A 95 20.98 13.28 12.79
CA SER A 95 21.54 12.55 11.64
C SER A 95 20.91 11.16 11.43
N SER A 96 20.44 10.51 12.51
CA SER A 96 19.73 9.22 12.45
C SER A 96 18.47 9.27 11.57
N LEU A 97 17.79 10.42 11.50
CA LEU A 97 16.54 10.60 10.75
C LEU A 97 16.75 10.87 9.25
N ARG A 98 17.99 11.05 8.79
CA ARG A 98 18.30 11.26 7.37
C ARG A 98 17.86 10.08 6.51
N SER A 99 18.01 8.85 7.02
CA SER A 99 17.57 7.64 6.34
C SER A 99 16.05 7.64 6.10
N ALA A 100 15.27 8.00 7.12
CA ALA A 100 13.82 8.14 7.04
C ALA A 100 13.40 9.24 6.07
N TYR A 101 14.12 10.37 6.04
CA TYR A 101 13.87 11.46 5.10
C TYR A 101 14.05 11.01 3.65
N TYR A 102 15.18 10.34 3.32
CA TYR A 102 15.42 9.84 1.97
C TYR A 102 14.39 8.78 1.56
N LEU A 103 14.00 7.91 2.49
CA LEU A 103 12.98 6.89 2.25
C LEU A 103 11.61 7.53 1.97
N ALA A 104 11.19 8.50 2.79
CA ALA A 104 9.94 9.23 2.60
C ALA A 104 9.92 10.00 1.26
N THR A 105 11.04 10.61 0.90
CA THR A 105 11.21 11.33 -0.37
C THR A 105 11.11 10.37 -1.56
N GLY A 106 11.81 9.21 -1.49
CA GLY A 106 11.73 8.16 -2.51
C GLY A 106 10.31 7.63 -2.68
N LEU A 107 9.61 7.36 -1.57
CA LEU A 107 8.20 6.94 -1.60
C LEU A 107 7.29 8.00 -2.23
N MET A 108 7.49 9.28 -1.89
CA MET A 108 6.70 10.38 -2.46
C MET A 108 6.86 10.47 -3.98
N VAL A 109 8.09 10.32 -4.49
CA VAL A 109 8.36 10.29 -5.94
C VAL A 109 7.68 9.09 -6.58
N LEU A 110 7.86 7.89 -6.01
CA LEU A 110 7.29 6.66 -6.54
C LEU A 110 5.75 6.71 -6.60
N VAL A 111 5.10 7.17 -5.53
CA VAL A 111 3.63 7.32 -5.48
C VAL A 111 3.16 8.39 -6.48
N SER A 112 3.93 9.47 -6.67
CA SER A 112 3.60 10.50 -7.66
C SER A 112 3.69 9.98 -9.09
N VAL A 113 4.73 9.19 -9.40
CA VAL A 113 4.87 8.51 -10.70
C VAL A 113 3.72 7.53 -10.91
N LEU A 114 3.36 6.73 -9.90
CA LEU A 114 2.23 5.81 -9.96
C LEU A 114 0.91 6.55 -10.25
N LYS A 115 0.67 7.67 -9.56
CA LYS A 115 -0.52 8.50 -9.78
C LYS A 115 -0.59 9.02 -11.23
N LEU A 116 0.54 9.44 -11.80
CA LEU A 116 0.62 9.87 -13.20
C LEU A 116 0.39 8.71 -14.17
N GLY A 117 1.01 7.55 -13.91
CA GLY A 117 0.85 6.34 -14.70
C GLY A 117 -0.61 5.86 -14.72
N LEU A 118 -1.27 5.87 -13.57
CA LEU A 118 -2.69 5.54 -13.46
C LEU A 118 -3.56 6.55 -14.20
N LYS A 119 -3.30 7.87 -14.06
CA LYS A 119 -4.00 8.89 -14.84
C LYS A 119 -3.89 8.63 -16.34
N HIS A 120 -2.70 8.23 -16.81
CA HIS A 120 -2.47 7.93 -18.21
C HIS A 120 -3.15 6.63 -18.67
N HIS A 121 -3.13 5.58 -17.85
CA HIS A 121 -3.82 4.33 -18.12
C HIS A 121 -5.34 4.56 -18.26
N TYR A 122 -5.95 5.24 -17.30
CA TYR A 122 -7.39 5.53 -17.33
C TYR A 122 -7.78 6.48 -18.47
N ALA A 123 -6.90 7.39 -18.88
CA ALA A 123 -7.14 8.24 -20.06
C ALA A 123 -7.03 7.50 -21.40
N ARG A 124 -6.50 6.26 -21.43
CA ARG A 124 -6.42 5.43 -22.63
C ARG A 124 -7.52 4.37 -22.71
N VAL A 125 -8.02 3.91 -21.55
CA VAL A 125 -9.01 2.83 -21.46
C VAL A 125 -10.45 3.36 -21.52
N MET A 126 -10.64 4.66 -21.26
CA MET A 126 -11.89 5.40 -21.49
C MET A 126 -11.66 6.46 -22.56
#